data_AF-A0A3P6BYI3-F1
#
_entry.id   AF-A0A3P6BYI3-F1
#
_cell.length_a   1.000
_cell.length_b   1.000
_cell.length_c   1.000
_cell.angle_alpha   90.00
_cell.angle_beta   90.00
_cell.angle_gamma   90.00
#
_symmetry.space_group_name_H-M   'P 1'
#
loop_
_entity.id
_entity.type
_entity.pdbx_description
1 polymer ?
#
loop_
_entity_poly.entity_id
_entity_poly.type
_entity_poly.pdbx_seq_one_letter_code
_entity_poly.pdbx_strand_id
1 'polypeptide(L)'
;MPSKLHHFLWRALSRSLATGSNQKRRHITNADQCRRCCQGEETEKHILFDCMYAQQVWRASGITNSIITNPQATFEDQIEAVLQCSLSSQLQHLANYPFWILWRLWKSRNILVFQQKQINWRNILQQARKDANEWSEHGSTQSDHMAHGYARVRSTHQN
;
A
#
# COMPACT_ATOMS: atom_id res chain seq x y z
N MET A 1 10.20 5.77 -2.97
CA MET A 1 9.27 4.97 -2.12
C MET A 1 10.04 4.42 -0.92
N PRO A 2 9.45 4.37 0.30
CA PRO A 2 10.10 3.79 1.48
C PRO A 2 10.44 2.29 1.32
N SER A 3 11.56 1.86 1.89
CA SER A 3 12.01 0.45 1.89
C SER A 3 10.97 -0.52 2.44
N LYS A 4 10.22 -0.10 3.49
CA LYS A 4 9.14 -0.89 4.06
C LYS A 4 8.00 -1.18 3.08
N LEU A 5 7.66 -0.23 2.20
CA LEU A 5 6.64 -0.44 1.17
C LEU A 5 7.17 -1.37 0.08
N HIS A 6 8.43 -1.23 -0.32
CA HIS A 6 9.05 -2.13 -1.28
C HIS A 6 9.03 -3.59 -0.79
N HIS A 7 9.47 -3.81 0.44
CA HIS A 7 9.45 -5.15 1.04
C HIS A 7 8.03 -5.70 1.17
N PHE A 8 7.07 -4.86 1.57
CA PHE A 8 5.67 -5.26 1.63
C PHE A 8 5.10 -5.66 0.26
N LEU A 9 5.32 -4.85 -0.78
CA LEU A 9 4.84 -5.11 -2.13
C LEU A 9 5.46 -6.39 -2.70
N TRP A 10 6.77 -6.58 -2.52
CA TRP A 10 7.45 -7.83 -2.87
C TRP A 10 6.77 -9.01 -2.18
N ARG A 11 6.51 -8.92 -0.88
CA ARG A 11 5.83 -10.01 -0.15
C ARG A 11 4.42 -10.30 -0.66
N ALA A 12 3.67 -9.26 -1.03
CA ALA A 12 2.33 -9.38 -1.59
C ALA A 12 2.36 -10.08 -2.96
N LEU A 13 3.24 -9.62 -3.86
CA LEU A 13 3.42 -10.17 -5.21
C LEU A 13 3.93 -11.62 -5.18
N SER A 14 4.84 -11.94 -4.26
CA SER A 14 5.32 -13.32 -4.07
C SER A 14 4.37 -14.21 -3.26
N ARG A 15 3.13 -13.77 -2.99
CA ARG A 15 2.10 -14.52 -2.23
C ARG A 15 2.63 -15.08 -0.90
N SER A 16 3.35 -14.23 -0.18
CA SER A 16 4.06 -14.57 1.07
C SER A 16 3.52 -13.80 2.29
N LEU A 17 2.39 -13.11 2.12
CA LEU A 17 1.67 -12.52 3.23
C LEU A 17 0.98 -13.61 4.04
N ALA A 18 0.87 -13.42 5.35
CA ALA A 18 0.21 -14.38 6.25
C ALA A 18 -1.32 -14.26 6.17
N THR A 19 -1.87 -14.43 4.96
CA THR A 19 -3.30 -14.49 4.66
C THR A 19 -3.89 -15.81 5.16
N GLY A 20 -5.21 -15.89 5.31
CA GLY A 20 -5.92 -17.12 5.66
C GLY A 20 -5.61 -18.25 4.68
N SER A 21 -5.67 -17.97 3.38
CA SER A 21 -5.34 -18.93 2.31
C SER A 21 -3.91 -19.48 2.44
N ASN A 22 -2.92 -18.61 2.67
CA ASN A 22 -1.52 -19.03 2.82
C ASN A 22 -1.27 -19.79 4.11
N GLN A 23 -1.92 -19.41 5.22
CA GLN A 23 -1.81 -20.14 6.48
C GLN A 23 -2.42 -21.54 6.35
N LYS A 24 -3.56 -21.67 5.66
CA LYS A 24 -4.18 -22.97 5.37
C LYS A 24 -3.32 -23.85 4.48
N ARG A 25 -2.77 -23.28 3.40
CA ARG A 25 -1.82 -23.97 2.52
C ARG A 25 -0.57 -24.46 3.24
N ARG A 26 -0.17 -23.79 4.33
CA ARG A 26 0.98 -24.18 5.17
C ARG A 26 0.58 -25.03 6.38
N HIS A 27 -0.67 -25.50 6.45
CA HIS A 27 -1.21 -26.29 7.55
C HIS A 27 -1.12 -25.62 8.94
N ILE A 28 -1.13 -24.29 8.98
CA ILE A 28 -1.11 -23.50 10.23
C ILE A 28 -2.52 -23.34 10.81
N THR A 29 -3.54 -23.27 9.94
CA THR A 29 -4.94 -23.10 10.31
C THR A 29 -5.84 -23.80 9.30
N ASN A 30 -7.05 -24.19 9.71
CA ASN A 30 -8.07 -24.69 8.79
C ASN A 30 -9.00 -23.58 8.27
N ALA A 31 -8.95 -22.39 8.89
CA ALA A 31 -9.78 -21.24 8.54
C ALA A 31 -9.07 -20.32 7.53
N ASP A 32 -9.60 -20.24 6.31
CA ASP A 32 -9.16 -19.37 5.24
C ASP A 32 -10.13 -18.22 4.94
N GLN A 33 -11.32 -18.19 5.55
CA GLN A 33 -12.30 -17.14 5.32
C GLN A 33 -11.83 -15.78 5.85
N CYS A 34 -12.13 -14.72 5.10
CA CYS A 34 -11.83 -13.35 5.50
C CYS A 34 -12.59 -12.96 6.77
N ARG A 35 -11.85 -12.68 7.86
CA ARG A 35 -12.45 -12.31 9.17
C ARG A 35 -13.16 -10.95 9.17
N ARG A 36 -13.02 -10.17 8.11
CA ARG A 36 -13.57 -8.80 8.03
C ARG A 36 -14.95 -8.76 7.42
N CYS A 37 -15.10 -9.35 6.23
CA CYS A 37 -16.40 -9.41 5.56
C CYS A 37 -17.13 -10.74 5.80
N CYS A 38 -16.43 -11.79 6.25
CA CYS A 38 -16.95 -13.15 6.33
C CYS A 38 -17.45 -13.69 4.97
N GLN A 39 -16.99 -13.09 3.87
CA GLN A 39 -17.37 -13.43 2.50
C GLN A 39 -16.11 -13.76 1.71
N GLY A 40 -15.98 -15.01 1.29
CA GLY A 40 -14.87 -15.48 0.47
C GLY A 40 -13.58 -15.80 1.22
N GLU A 41 -12.67 -16.42 0.48
CA GLU A 41 -11.33 -16.79 0.93
C GLU A 41 -10.45 -15.53 1.11
N GLU A 42 -9.73 -15.48 2.22
CA GLU A 42 -8.79 -14.42 2.54
C GLU A 42 -7.49 -14.61 1.77
N THR A 43 -7.45 -14.07 0.56
CA THR A 43 -6.25 -13.95 -0.30
C THR A 43 -5.67 -12.53 -0.25
N GLU A 44 -4.47 -12.33 -0.80
CA GLU A 44 -3.87 -11.00 -0.96
C GLU A 44 -4.78 -10.08 -1.78
N LYS A 45 -5.28 -10.57 -2.92
CA LYS A 45 -6.25 -9.85 -3.75
C LYS A 45 -7.50 -9.48 -2.95
N HIS A 46 -8.03 -10.42 -2.18
CA HIS A 46 -9.21 -10.14 -1.37
C HIS A 46 -8.97 -9.06 -0.32
N ILE A 47 -7.89 -9.17 0.46
CA ILE A 47 -7.57 -8.18 1.51
C ILE A 47 -7.34 -6.79 0.91
N LEU A 48 -6.67 -6.73 -0.24
CA LEU A 48 -6.18 -5.48 -0.83
C LEU A 48 -7.18 -4.83 -1.77
N PHE A 49 -8.08 -5.59 -2.41
CA PHE A 49 -8.96 -5.08 -3.45
C PHE A 49 -10.41 -5.57 -3.34
N ASP A 50 -10.67 -6.88 -3.21
CA ASP A 50 -12.04 -7.39 -3.38
C ASP A 50 -12.92 -7.31 -2.12
N CYS A 51 -12.31 -7.28 -0.93
CA CYS A 51 -13.05 -7.19 0.33
C CYS A 51 -13.95 -5.95 0.31
N MET A 52 -15.20 -6.07 0.76
CA MET A 52 -16.13 -4.93 0.84
C MET A 52 -15.54 -3.73 1.59
N TYR A 53 -14.67 -3.98 2.57
CA TYR A 53 -13.94 -2.94 3.28
C TYR A 53 -12.86 -2.27 2.41
N ALA A 54 -12.09 -3.05 1.64
CA ALA A 54 -11.08 -2.53 0.74
C ALA A 54 -11.73 -1.72 -0.40
N GLN A 55 -12.82 -2.22 -0.98
CA GLN A 55 -13.63 -1.51 -1.98
C GLN A 55 -14.10 -0.14 -1.47
N GLN A 56 -14.57 -0.04 -0.23
CA GLN A 56 -14.96 1.24 0.38
C GLN A 56 -13.78 2.21 0.49
N VAL A 57 -12.60 1.71 0.93
CA VAL A 57 -11.38 2.53 1.00
C VAL A 57 -11.00 3.04 -0.38
N TRP A 58 -10.96 2.18 -1.40
CA TRP A 58 -10.59 2.58 -2.75
C TRP A 58 -11.57 3.59 -3.36
N ARG A 59 -12.88 3.34 -3.26
CA ARG A 59 -13.90 4.27 -3.78
C ARG A 59 -13.84 5.65 -3.12
N ALA A 60 -13.51 5.71 -1.83
CA ALA A 60 -13.40 6.97 -1.10
C ALA A 60 -11.99 7.61 -1.18
N SER A 61 -11.03 6.97 -1.85
CA SER A 61 -9.64 7.44 -1.89
C SER A 61 -9.41 8.66 -2.78
N GLY A 62 -10.32 8.92 -3.72
CA GLY A 62 -10.17 9.91 -4.79
C GLY A 62 -9.40 9.40 -6.02
N ILE A 63 -8.97 8.13 -6.02
CA ILE A 63 -8.33 7.48 -7.18
C ILE A 63 -9.43 6.93 -8.09
N THR A 64 -9.45 7.38 -9.36
CA THR A 64 -10.53 7.10 -10.32
C THR A 64 -10.28 5.91 -11.26
N ASN A 65 -9.18 5.17 -11.08
CA ASN A 65 -8.87 4.03 -11.92
C ASN A 65 -9.84 2.87 -11.64
N SER A 66 -10.70 2.55 -12.61
CA SER A 66 -11.76 1.56 -12.49
C SER A 66 -11.25 0.12 -12.30
N ILE A 67 -10.04 -0.19 -12.79
CA ILE A 67 -9.42 -1.51 -12.67
C ILE A 67 -9.19 -1.88 -11.20
N ILE A 68 -8.77 -0.91 -10.37
CA ILE A 68 -8.52 -1.12 -8.93
C ILE A 68 -9.75 -1.68 -8.21
N THR A 69 -10.95 -1.23 -8.61
CA THR A 69 -12.22 -1.67 -8.00
C THR A 69 -12.93 -2.77 -8.78
N ASN A 70 -12.38 -3.21 -9.92
CA ASN A 70 -13.01 -4.23 -10.75
C ASN A 70 -12.79 -5.64 -10.16
N PRO A 71 -13.86 -6.35 -9.71
CA PRO A 71 -13.71 -7.69 -9.14
C PRO A 71 -13.22 -8.73 -10.16
N GLN A 72 -13.45 -8.50 -11.46
CA GLN A 72 -13.04 -9.40 -12.55
C GLN A 72 -11.58 -9.22 -12.94
N ALA A 73 -10.93 -8.12 -12.54
CA ALA A 73 -9.52 -7.90 -12.82
C ALA A 73 -8.64 -8.91 -12.07
N THR A 74 -7.49 -9.28 -12.61
CA THR A 74 -6.53 -10.11 -11.87
C THR A 74 -5.87 -9.29 -10.76
N PHE A 75 -5.18 -9.97 -9.84
CA PHE A 75 -4.42 -9.28 -8.80
C PHE A 75 -3.31 -8.43 -9.42
N GLU A 76 -2.68 -8.96 -10.46
CA GLU A 76 -1.61 -8.34 -11.22
C GLU A 76 -2.12 -7.08 -11.94
N ASP A 77 -3.28 -7.14 -12.61
CA ASP A 77 -3.90 -5.97 -13.25
C ASP A 77 -4.19 -4.84 -12.24
N GLN A 78 -4.70 -5.20 -11.05
CA GLN A 78 -5.00 -4.23 -10.00
C GLN A 78 -3.74 -3.58 -9.43
N ILE A 79 -2.65 -4.35 -9.28
CA ILE A 79 -1.35 -3.80 -8.87
C ILE A 79 -0.76 -2.90 -9.95
N GLU A 80 -0.87 -3.29 -11.22
CA GLU A 80 -0.45 -2.45 -12.34
C GLU A 80 -1.22 -1.12 -12.37
N ALA A 81 -2.54 -1.17 -12.17
CA ALA A 81 -3.37 0.03 -12.07
C ALA A 81 -2.93 0.96 -10.92
N VAL A 82 -2.56 0.39 -9.76
CA VAL A 82 -1.99 1.14 -8.63
C VAL A 82 -0.65 1.79 -9.02
N LEU A 83 0.22 1.06 -9.73
CA LEU A 83 1.50 1.57 -10.23
C LEU A 83 1.28 2.73 -11.21
N GLN A 84 0.38 2.59 -12.17
CA GLN A 84 0.05 3.64 -13.13
C GLN A 84 -0.49 4.90 -12.44
N CYS A 85 -1.35 4.74 -11.41
CA CYS A 85 -1.80 5.88 -10.61
C CYS A 85 -0.62 6.59 -9.91
N SER A 86 0.34 5.83 -9.37
CA SER A 86 1.51 6.42 -8.70
C SER A 86 2.42 7.22 -9.61
N LEU A 87 2.43 6.91 -10.92
CA LEU A 87 3.23 7.59 -11.94
C LEU A 87 2.49 8.77 -12.59
N SER A 88 1.20 8.93 -12.32
CA SER A 88 0.38 9.99 -12.91
C SER A 88 0.81 11.38 -12.41
N SER A 89 0.89 12.34 -13.33
CA SER A 89 1.24 13.73 -13.01
C SER A 89 0.23 14.41 -12.08
N GLN A 90 -1.02 13.93 -12.04
CA GLN A 90 -2.07 14.41 -11.16
C GLN A 90 -1.78 14.15 -9.67
N LEU A 91 -0.94 13.16 -9.36
CA LEU A 91 -0.57 12.79 -7.99
C LEU A 91 0.88 13.14 -7.65
N GLN A 92 1.55 14.09 -8.33
CA GLN A 92 2.98 14.35 -8.10
C GLN A 92 3.37 14.52 -6.61
N HIS A 93 2.57 15.24 -5.81
CA HIS A 93 2.81 15.42 -4.37
C HIS A 93 2.40 14.21 -3.50
N LEU A 94 1.64 13.28 -4.07
CA LEU A 94 1.08 12.08 -3.42
C LEU A 94 1.41 10.80 -4.20
N ALA A 95 2.52 10.77 -4.94
CA ALA A 95 2.82 9.68 -5.87
C ALA A 95 2.79 8.30 -5.17
N ASN A 96 3.21 8.24 -3.91
CA ASN A 96 3.21 6.99 -3.13
C ASN A 96 1.87 6.69 -2.43
N TYR A 97 0.88 7.58 -2.47
CA TYR A 97 -0.40 7.44 -1.75
C TYR A 97 -1.14 6.13 -2.06
N PRO A 98 -1.24 5.66 -3.31
CA PRO A 98 -1.84 4.36 -3.62
C PRO A 98 -1.16 3.18 -2.89
N PHE A 99 0.18 3.19 -2.78
CA PHE A 99 0.93 2.15 -2.06
C PHE A 99 0.71 2.23 -0.54
N TRP A 100 0.54 3.44 0.01
CA TRP A 100 0.20 3.62 1.42
C TRP A 100 -1.19 3.09 1.75
N ILE A 101 -2.15 3.19 0.81
CA ILE A 101 -3.47 2.57 0.98
C ILE A 101 -3.33 1.04 1.10
N LEU A 102 -2.60 0.39 0.18
CA LEU A 102 -2.34 -1.05 0.24
C LEU A 102 -1.71 -1.47 1.58
N TRP A 103 -0.67 -0.74 2.00
CA TRP A 103 -0.02 -0.97 3.29
C TRP A 103 -0.97 -0.83 4.47
N ARG A 104 -1.80 0.22 4.48
CA ARG A 104 -2.74 0.48 5.57
C ARG A 104 -3.89 -0.54 5.59
N LEU A 105 -4.35 -1.02 4.45
CA LEU A 105 -5.29 -2.15 4.36
C LEU A 105 -4.71 -3.41 5.00
N TRP A 106 -3.47 -3.77 4.64
CA TRP A 106 -2.78 -4.91 5.24
C TRP A 106 -2.58 -4.76 6.75
N LYS A 107 -2.12 -3.58 7.21
CA LYS A 107 -1.96 -3.27 8.64
C LYS A 107 -3.29 -3.35 9.38
N SER A 108 -4.37 -2.84 8.81
CA SER A 108 -5.72 -2.92 9.37
C SER A 108 -6.17 -4.37 9.55
N ARG A 109 -5.93 -5.22 8.55
CA ARG A 109 -6.21 -6.66 8.66
C ARG A 109 -5.42 -7.29 9.79
N ASN A 110 -4.12 -6.99 9.93
CA ASN A 110 -3.31 -7.56 11.00
C ASN A 110 -3.78 -7.11 12.39
N ILE A 111 -4.15 -5.84 12.56
CA ILE A 111 -4.72 -5.35 13.82
C ILE A 111 -6.03 -6.09 14.14
N LEU A 112 -6.88 -6.33 13.14
CA LEU A 112 -8.09 -7.12 13.33
C LEU A 112 -7.78 -8.54 13.80
N VAL A 113 -6.83 -9.23 13.15
CA VAL A 113 -6.51 -10.64 13.47
C VAL A 113 -5.86 -10.78 14.85
N PHE A 114 -4.88 -9.94 15.17
CA PHE A 114 -4.08 -10.09 16.39
C PHE A 114 -4.63 -9.34 17.60
N GLN A 115 -5.41 -8.28 17.38
CA GLN A 115 -5.92 -7.44 18.47
C GLN A 115 -7.44 -7.36 18.52
N GLN A 116 -8.16 -8.02 17.60
CA GLN A 116 -9.63 -7.99 17.52
C GLN A 116 -10.21 -6.57 17.42
N LYS A 117 -9.44 -5.65 16.83
CA LYS A 117 -9.84 -4.24 16.66
C LYS A 117 -10.15 -3.93 15.21
N GLN A 118 -11.32 -3.31 14.99
CA GLN A 118 -11.69 -2.77 13.69
C GLN A 118 -11.24 -1.32 13.56
N ILE A 119 -10.58 -1.00 12.46
CA ILE A 119 -10.23 0.37 12.11
C ILE A 119 -11.28 0.88 11.13
N ASN A 120 -11.79 2.10 11.34
CA ASN A 120 -12.69 2.74 10.39
C ASN A 120 -11.97 3.03 9.06
N TRP A 121 -12.63 2.80 7.93
CA TRP A 121 -12.05 3.02 6.61
C TRP A 121 -11.58 4.47 6.39
N ARG A 122 -12.25 5.47 7.00
CA ARG A 122 -11.83 6.88 6.92
C ARG A 122 -10.46 7.09 7.54
N ASN A 123 -10.19 6.42 8.65
CA ASN A 123 -8.90 6.50 9.35
C ASN A 123 -7.78 5.87 8.51
N ILE A 124 -8.08 4.85 7.69
CA ILE A 124 -7.11 4.27 6.74
C ILE A 124 -6.67 5.31 5.71
N LEU A 125 -7.62 6.05 5.13
CA LEU A 125 -7.31 7.09 4.15
C LEU A 125 -6.55 8.26 4.77
N GLN A 126 -6.98 8.73 5.95
CA GLN A 126 -6.29 9.79 6.68
C GLN A 126 -4.84 9.41 7.01
N GLN A 127 -4.62 8.17 7.49
CA GLN A 127 -3.28 7.69 7.82
C GLN A 127 -2.41 7.46 6.58
N ALA A 128 -2.98 6.92 5.50
CA ALA A 128 -2.26 6.74 4.23
C ALA A 128 -1.83 8.09 3.65
N ARG A 129 -2.68 9.11 3.73
CA ARG A 129 -2.36 10.47 3.27
C ARG A 129 -1.29 11.13 4.15
N LYS A 130 -1.41 10.98 5.47
CA LYS A 130 -0.39 11.46 6.42
C LYS A 130 0.97 10.82 6.13
N ASP A 131 1.03 9.50 5.99
CA ASP A 131 2.28 8.79 5.66
C ASP A 131 2.87 9.23 4.31
N ALA A 132 2.02 9.47 3.32
CA ALA A 132 2.44 9.94 2.00
C ALA A 132 3.08 11.33 2.07
N ASN A 133 2.47 12.25 2.82
CA ASN A 133 2.98 13.61 3.02
C ASN A 133 4.30 13.59 3.78
N GLU A 134 4.37 12.90 4.92
CA GLU A 134 5.59 12.80 5.74
C GLU A 134 6.75 12.25 4.90
N TRP A 135 6.51 11.24 4.06
CA TRP A 135 7.53 10.71 3.16
C TRP A 135 7.98 11.70 2.09
N SER A 136 7.05 12.50 1.55
CA SER A 136 7.34 13.51 0.53
C SER A 136 8.23 14.62 1.10
N GLU A 137 7.87 15.14 2.28
CA GLU A 137 8.59 16.20 2.99
C GLU A 137 10.05 15.79 3.29
N HIS A 138 10.25 14.58 3.83
CA HIS A 138 11.60 14.06 4.09
C HIS A 138 12.40 13.74 2.82
N GLY A 139 11.73 13.38 1.72
CA GLY A 139 12.36 13.15 0.43
C GLY A 139 12.95 14.41 -0.19
N SER A 140 12.26 15.55 -0.07
CA SER A 140 12.73 16.86 -0.56
C SER A 140 13.97 17.36 0.19
N THR A 141 13.97 17.21 1.52
CA THR A 141 15.10 17.62 2.36
C THR A 141 16.40 16.86 2.01
N GLN A 142 16.29 15.57 1.68
CA GLN A 142 17.46 14.73 1.38
C GLN A 142 18.05 15.01 -0.01
N SER A 143 17.23 15.38 -1.00
CA SER A 143 17.70 15.85 -2.30
C SER A 143 18.41 17.20 -2.21
N ASP A 144 17.94 18.12 -1.38
CA ASP A 144 18.58 19.44 -1.20
C ASP A 144 19.93 19.32 -0.48
N HIS A 145 20.04 18.45 0.52
CA HIS A 145 21.32 18.17 1.19
C HIS A 145 22.36 17.52 0.25
N MET A 146 21.94 16.64 -0.67
CA MET A 146 22.84 16.05 -1.67
C MET A 146 23.25 17.06 -2.75
N ALA A 147 22.35 17.94 -3.18
CA ALA A 147 22.65 19.02 -4.14
C ALA A 147 23.63 20.05 -3.55
N HIS A 148 23.44 20.46 -2.29
CA HIS A 148 24.37 21.35 -1.59
C HIS A 148 25.72 20.69 -1.28
N GLY A 149 25.75 19.38 -1.01
CA GLY A 149 26.99 18.61 -0.85
C GLY A 149 27.83 18.58 -2.13
N TYR A 150 27.19 18.36 -3.28
CA TYR A 150 27.87 18.36 -4.59
C TYR A 150 28.40 19.74 -5.00
N ALA A 151 27.70 20.82 -4.67
CA ALA A 151 28.16 22.19 -4.93
C ALA A 151 29.42 22.55 -4.11
N ARG A 152 29.55 22.03 -2.88
CA ARG A 152 30.68 22.30 -1.98
C ARG A 152 31.95 21.52 -2.34
N VAL A 153 31.84 20.38 -3.01
CA VAL A 153 32.98 19.57 -3.49
C VAL A 153 33.61 20.16 -4.77
N ARG A 154 32.83 20.91 -5.58
CA ARG A 154 33.35 21.58 -6.78
C ARG A 154 34.21 22.81 -6.48
N SER A 155 33.96 23.52 -5.37
CA SER A 155 34.76 24.70 -5.00
C SER A 155 36.11 24.37 -4.36
N THR A 156 36.35 23.11 -3.96
CA THR A 156 37.62 22.67 -3.37
C THR A 156 38.63 22.12 -4.38
N HIS A 157 38.26 22.00 -5.66
CA HIS A 157 39.13 21.50 -6.74
C HIS A 157 39.63 22.58 -7.71
N GLN A 158 39.55 23.86 -7.33
CA GLN A 158 39.94 25.01 -8.16
C GLN A 158 41.05 25.90 -7.55
N ASN A 159 41.81 25.37 -6.59
CA ASN A 159 43.07 26.00 -6.12
C ASN A 159 44.25 25.08 -6.40
#